data_AF-A0A6P0XCB2-F1
#
_entry.id   AF-A0A6P0XCB2-F1
#
_cell.length_a   1.000
_cell.length_b   1.000
_cell.length_c   1.000
_cell.angle_alpha   90.00
_cell.angle_beta   90.00
_cell.angle_gamma   90.00
#
_symmetry.space_group_name_H-M   'P 1'
#
loop_
_entity.id
_entity.type
_entity.pdbx_description
1 polymer ?
#
loop_
_entity_poly.entity_id
_entity_poly.type
_entity_poly.pdbx_seq_one_letter_code
_entity_poly.pdbx_strand_id
1 'polypeptide(L)' 'FGPVVKYQSFEVEDKVVNFPPSKGLQFFGTVKIDGGTEVMTVTLRNIEGKVVYEVDLSPEENG' A
#
# COMPACT_ATOMS: atom_id res chain seq x y z
N PHE A 1 -19.67 0.12 4.51
CA PHE A 1 -19.00 -1.17 4.21
C PHE A 1 -18.63 -1.18 2.74
N GLY A 2 -17.36 -1.40 2.44
CA GLY A 2 -16.83 -1.42 1.07
C GLY A 2 -15.32 -1.17 1.05
N PRO A 3 -14.61 -1.54 -0.03
CA PRO A 3 -13.20 -1.24 -0.18
C PRO A 3 -12.98 0.27 -0.14
N VAL A 4 -12.03 0.71 0.69
CA VAL A 4 -11.61 2.11 0.80
C VAL A 4 -10.27 2.26 0.11
N VAL A 5 -10.19 3.15 -0.87
CA VAL A 5 -8.91 3.49 -1.53
C VAL A 5 -8.03 4.21 -0.51
N LYS A 6 -6.89 3.61 -0.18
CA LYS A 6 -5.90 4.20 0.74
C LYS A 6 -4.79 4.96 0.02
N TYR A 7 -4.52 4.60 -1.23
CA TYR A 7 -3.50 5.23 -2.04
C TYR A 7 -3.90 5.15 -3.52
N GLN A 8 -3.69 6.25 -4.24
CA GLN A 8 -3.88 6.38 -5.68
C GLN A 8 -2.69 7.15 -6.24
N SER A 9 -2.06 6.58 -7.25
CA SER A 9 -0.79 7.10 -7.79
C SER A 9 -0.93 8.00 -9.01
N PHE A 10 -2.13 8.07 -9.59
CA PHE A 10 -2.41 8.92 -10.73
C PHE A 10 -3.09 10.21 -10.28
N GLU A 11 -2.69 11.33 -10.87
CA GLU A 11 -3.44 12.58 -10.73
C GLU A 11 -4.65 12.54 -11.67
N VAL A 12 -5.72 13.25 -11.30
CA VAL A 12 -6.97 13.25 -12.07
C VAL A 12 -6.77 13.84 -13.48
N GLU A 13 -5.73 14.65 -13.65
CA GLU A 13 -5.33 15.28 -14.91
C GLU A 13 -4.58 14.31 -15.85
N ASP A 14 -4.03 13.22 -15.31
CA ASP A 14 -3.32 12.17 -16.07
C ASP A 14 -4.26 11.14 -16.72
N LYS A 15 -5.56 11.47 -16.89
CA LYS A 15 -6.56 10.60 -17.54
C LYS A 15 -6.34 10.49 -19.04
N VAL A 16 -5.20 9.93 -19.42
CA VAL A 16 -4.90 9.53 -20.79
C VAL A 16 -5.63 8.23 -21.06
N VAL A 17 -6.45 8.21 -22.11
CA VAL A 17 -7.11 7.00 -22.59
C VAL A 17 -6.04 5.95 -22.90
N ASN A 18 -6.24 4.71 -22.42
CA ASN A 18 -5.31 3.60 -22.59
C ASN A 18 -3.92 3.80 -21.94
N PHE A 19 -3.90 4.29 -20.70
CA PHE A 19 -2.69 4.38 -19.89
C PHE A 19 -2.03 3.00 -19.76
N PRO A 20 -0.79 2.81 -20.24
CA PRO A 20 -0.20 1.48 -20.26
C PRO A 20 0.16 1.05 -18.84
N PRO A 21 0.10 -0.26 -18.51
CA PRO A 21 0.50 -0.77 -17.20
C PRO A 21 1.91 -0.34 -16.78
N SER A 22 2.82 -0.14 -17.73
CA SER A 22 4.18 0.34 -17.49
C SER A 22 4.29 1.81 -17.05
N LYS A 23 3.24 2.62 -17.27
CA LYS A 23 3.16 4.01 -16.80
C LYS A 23 2.40 4.14 -15.48
N GLY A 24 1.59 3.14 -15.13
CA GLY A 24 1.11 2.96 -13.77
C GLY A 24 2.31 2.70 -12.89
N LEU A 25 2.64 3.62 -11.97
CA LEU A 25 3.65 3.37 -10.96
C LEU A 25 3.38 1.96 -10.40
N GLN A 26 4.33 1.06 -10.60
CA GLN A 26 4.20 -0.32 -10.14
C GLN A 26 4.57 -0.36 -8.66
N PHE A 27 3.86 -1.16 -7.88
CA PHE A 27 4.07 -1.25 -6.44
C PHE A 27 4.30 -2.69 -5.99
N PHE A 28 5.01 -2.83 -4.87
CA PHE A 28 5.14 -4.08 -4.14
C PHE A 28 4.94 -3.83 -2.65
N GLY A 29 4.34 -4.80 -1.97
CA GLY A 29 4.10 -4.76 -0.53
C GLY A 29 5.15 -5.54 0.24
N THR A 30 5.51 -5.05 1.43
CA THR A 30 6.28 -5.79 2.42
C THR A 30 5.52 -5.84 3.73
N VAL A 31 5.68 -6.94 4.46
CA VAL A 31 5.08 -7.12 5.78
C VAL A 31 6.19 -7.40 6.78
N LYS A 32 6.16 -6.72 7.92
CA LYS A 32 7.02 -7.00 9.08
C LYS A 32 6.13 -7.22 10.29
N ILE A 33 6.37 -8.31 11.02
CA ILE A 33 5.71 -8.59 12.31
C ILE A 33 6.75 -8.41 13.40
N ASP A 34 6.45 -7.58 14.39
CA ASP A 34 7.27 -7.46 15.59
C ASP A 34 7.00 -8.66 16.52
N GLY A 35 8.06 -9.36 16.95
CA GLY A 35 7.91 -10.57 17.76
C GLY A 35 7.56 -10.32 19.23
N GLY A 36 7.69 -9.07 19.72
CA GLY A 36 7.35 -8.71 21.09
C GLY A 36 5.92 -8.16 21.21
N THR A 37 5.50 -7.34 20.25
CA THR A 37 4.17 -6.69 20.27
C THR A 37 3.16 -7.35 19.34
N GLU A 38 3.60 -8.24 18.46
CA GLU A 38 2.78 -8.88 17.41
C GLU A 38 2.20 -7.89 16.39
N VAL A 39 2.58 -6.61 16.45
CA VAL A 39 2.14 -5.60 15.49
C VAL A 39 2.66 -5.95 14.10
N MET A 40 1.76 -5.95 13.13
CA MET A 40 2.06 -6.15 11.72
C MET A 40 2.13 -4.79 11.01
N THR A 41 3.34 -4.37 10.62
CA THR A 41 3.54 -3.21 9.76
C THR A 41 3.45 -3.65 8.30
N VAL A 42 2.49 -3.08 7.57
CA VAL A 42 2.31 -3.26 6.13
C VAL A 42 2.80 -2.01 5.40
N THR A 43 3.80 -2.17 4.55
CA THR A 43 4.38 -1.08 3.76
C THR A 43 4.15 -1.32 2.27
N LEU A 44 3.65 -0.32 1.54
CA LEU A 44 3.57 -0.31 0.08
C LEU A 44 4.70 0.57 -0.49
N ARG A 45 5.46 0.04 -1.44
CA ARG A 45 6.60 0.73 -2.07
C ARG A 45 6.44 0.83 -3.58
N ASN A 46 6.94 1.90 -4.17
CA ASN A 46 7.10 1.99 -5.63
C ASN A 46 8.32 1.16 -6.10
N ILE A 47 8.51 1.02 -7.41
CA ILE A 47 9.65 0.29 -8.00
C ILE A 47 11.04 0.84 -7.62
N GLU A 48 11.13 2.09 -7.19
CA GLU A 48 12.37 2.70 -6.69
C GLU A 48 12.62 2.39 -5.21
N GLY A 49 11.70 1.66 -4.56
CA GLY A 49 11.76 1.31 -3.14
C GLY A 49 11.20 2.38 -2.20
N LYS A 50 10.71 3.52 -2.72
CA LYS A 50 10.11 4.59 -1.92
C LYS A 50 8.80 4.12 -1.28
N VAL A 51 8.65 4.34 0.02
CA VAL A 51 7.40 4.09 0.74
C VAL A 51 6.35 5.10 0.28
N VAL A 52 5.19 4.60 -0.15
CA VAL A 52 4.06 5.43 -0.61
C VAL A 52 2.82 5.29 0.29
N TYR A 53 2.75 4.22 1.08
CA TYR A 53 1.74 4.01 2.11
C TYR A 53 2.30 3.06 3.17
N GLU A 54 1.92 3.28 4.43
CA GLU A 54 2.29 2.42 5.55
C GLU A 54 1.15 2.42 6.57
N VAL A 55 0.91 1.25 7.16
CA VAL A 55 -0.08 1.10 8.23
C VAL A 55 0.38 0.01 9.20
N ASP A 56 0.21 0.28 10.48
CA ASP A 56 0.33 -0.71 11.54
C ASP A 56 -1.03 -1.35 11.81
N LEU A 57 -1.04 -2.68 11.87
CA LEU A 57 -2.19 -3.48 12.26
C LEU A 57 -1.86 -4.11 13.61
N SER A 58 -2.63 -3.70 14.63
CA SER A 58 -2.58 -4.34 15.94
C SER A 58 -3.05 -5.81 15.83
N PRO A 59 -2.53 -6.72 16.67
CA PRO A 59 -3.02 -8.08 16.73
C PRO A 59 -4.51 -8.12 17.10
N GLU A 60 -5.21 -9.15 16.62
CA GLU A 60 -6.59 -9.39 17.03
C GLU A 60 -6.60 -9.90 18.46
N GLU A 61 -7.36 -9.24 19.34
CA GLU A 61 -7.59 -9.74 20.69
C GLU A 61 -8.62 -10.88 20.63
N ASN A 62 -8.19 -12.09 20.98
CA ASN A 62 -9.11 -13.21 21.18
C ASN A 62 -9.89 -12.98 22.48
N GLY A 63 -11.10 -12.42 22.36
CA GLY A 63 -12.04 -12.24 23.48
C GLY A 63 -12.66 -13.54 24.00
#